data_AF-A0A0E3S0E8-F1
#
_entry.id   AF-A0A0E3S0E8-F1
#
_cell.length_a   1.000
_cell.length_b   1.000
_cell.length_c   1.000
_cell.angle_alpha   90.00
_cell.angle_beta   90.00
_cell.angle_gamma   90.00
#
_symmetry.space_group_name_H-M   'P 1'
#
loop_
_entity.id
_entity.type
_entity.pdbx_description
1 polymer ?
#
loop_
_entity_poly.entity_id
_entity_poly.type
_entity_poly.pdbx_seq_one_letter_code
_entity_poly.pdbx_strand_id
1 'polypeptide(L)'
;MDEIDNHFGSCKCGKRHLDIVMSHVLKVMIDKGIKNKKANLRNACVPLVTPGYPINSVPYLPEDSLVILSNEMDKDCAETIVKEVREVKGVLKGDIRKTVGIKDSDSNPHVYELLAGCDLRCDIIQTPYGALGIYKYQHEIHIEFPQAESPKIEILKKALNDFDQPTVLDCTCGPGTLGIASLKAGARKVIFNDIWNPAIETTLINLETNGFPVKLSGSEEELIASGDKFEIYSMDIRELANCLDEKFDICIIDAFPGVDTTEFVEAAGKLGKKVVVI
;
A
#
# COMPACT_ATOMS: atom_id res chain seq x y z
N MET A 1 5.77 25.72 -23.77
CA MET A 1 6.04 24.37 -23.24
C MET A 1 7.16 23.68 -24.00
N ASP A 2 7.53 24.17 -25.18
CA ASP A 2 8.47 23.54 -26.11
C ASP A 2 9.90 23.37 -25.56
N GLU A 3 10.28 24.10 -24.50
CA GLU A 3 11.60 24.02 -23.85
C GLU A 3 11.68 22.99 -22.70
N ILE A 4 10.57 22.34 -22.32
CA ILE A 4 10.58 21.36 -21.22
C ILE A 4 11.06 20.01 -21.75
N ASP A 5 12.20 19.55 -21.24
CA ASP A 5 12.83 18.25 -21.51
C ASP A 5 13.31 17.59 -20.20
N ASN A 6 14.15 16.55 -20.26
CA ASN A 6 14.70 15.86 -19.08
C ASN A 6 15.71 16.67 -18.24
N HIS A 7 16.22 17.77 -18.77
CA HIS A 7 17.25 18.59 -18.12
C HIS A 7 16.68 19.90 -17.58
N PHE A 8 15.56 20.38 -18.13
CA PHE A 8 14.87 21.58 -17.67
C PHE A 8 14.60 21.53 -16.15
N GLY A 9 15.00 22.58 -15.44
CA GLY A 9 14.82 22.70 -13.99
C GLY A 9 15.63 21.72 -13.12
N SER A 10 16.64 21.05 -13.69
CA SER A 10 17.50 20.11 -12.94
C SER A 10 18.43 20.82 -11.97
N CYS A 11 18.53 20.27 -10.76
CA CYS A 11 19.55 20.62 -9.79
C CYS A 11 20.93 20.07 -10.21
N LYS A 12 22.02 20.58 -9.64
CA LYS A 12 23.39 20.05 -9.81
C LYS A 12 23.50 18.56 -9.47
N CYS A 13 22.67 18.05 -8.56
CA CYS A 13 22.62 16.63 -8.20
C CYS A 13 21.80 15.77 -9.19
N GLY A 14 21.33 16.35 -10.30
CA GLY A 14 20.54 15.67 -11.31
C GLY A 14 19.06 15.50 -10.97
N LYS A 15 18.58 15.89 -9.78
CA LYS A 15 17.16 15.78 -9.40
C LYS A 15 16.35 16.98 -9.88
N ARG A 16 15.05 16.78 -10.14
CA ARG A 16 14.10 17.85 -10.53
C ARG A 16 13.01 18.03 -9.49
N HIS A 17 12.56 19.27 -9.30
CA HIS A 17 11.42 19.56 -8.42
C HIS A 17 10.15 18.89 -8.96
N LEU A 18 9.28 18.35 -8.10
CA LEU A 18 8.06 17.63 -8.52
C LEU A 18 7.23 18.46 -9.53
N ASP A 19 7.00 19.74 -9.28
CA ASP A 19 6.21 20.58 -10.20
C ASP A 19 6.80 20.68 -11.61
N ILE A 20 8.14 20.62 -11.73
CA ILE A 20 8.83 20.60 -13.02
C ILE A 20 8.60 19.26 -13.72
N VAL A 21 8.73 18.16 -12.99
CA VAL A 21 8.45 16.81 -13.50
C VAL A 21 6.99 16.72 -13.97
N MET A 22 6.04 17.18 -13.15
CA MET A 22 4.62 17.18 -13.50
C MET A 22 4.29 18.12 -14.66
N SER A 23 5.03 19.22 -14.82
CA SER A 23 4.92 20.08 -16.01
C SER A 23 5.38 19.38 -17.28
N HIS A 24 6.42 18.54 -17.19
CA HIS A 24 6.88 17.72 -18.30
C HIS A 24 5.85 16.63 -18.66
N VAL A 25 5.30 15.94 -17.65
CA VAL A 25 4.19 14.99 -17.86
C VAL A 25 3.00 15.67 -18.53
N LEU A 26 2.58 16.83 -18.02
CA LEU A 26 1.45 17.58 -18.59
C LEU A 26 1.72 18.00 -20.05
N LYS A 27 2.95 18.40 -20.38
CA LYS A 27 3.34 18.68 -21.77
C LYS A 27 3.11 17.45 -22.65
N VAL A 28 3.62 16.28 -22.27
CA VAL A 28 3.42 15.03 -23.04
C VAL A 28 1.93 14.73 -23.21
N MET A 29 1.13 14.87 -22.14
CA MET A 29 -0.32 14.66 -22.20
C MET A 29 -1.03 15.65 -23.15
N ILE A 30 -0.55 16.89 -23.26
CA ILE A 30 -1.08 17.88 -24.21
C ILE A 30 -0.66 17.53 -25.64
N ASP A 31 0.61 17.18 -25.84
CA ASP A 31 1.17 16.84 -27.15
C ASP A 31 0.50 15.59 -27.75
N LYS A 32 0.11 14.63 -26.90
CA LYS A 32 -0.66 13.42 -27.25
C LYS A 32 -2.17 13.64 -27.31
N GLY A 33 -2.67 14.83 -26.98
CA GLY A 33 -4.10 15.15 -27.04
C GLY A 33 -4.95 14.62 -25.88
N ILE A 34 -4.34 14.03 -24.85
CA ILE A 34 -5.04 13.59 -23.62
C ILE A 34 -5.55 14.79 -22.81
N LYS A 35 -4.79 15.89 -22.80
CA LYS A 35 -5.18 17.15 -22.13
C LYS A 35 -5.24 18.31 -23.10
N ASN A 36 -6.10 19.26 -22.82
CA ASN A 36 -6.16 20.50 -23.58
C ASN A 36 -5.06 21.49 -23.13
N LYS A 37 -4.74 22.47 -23.98
CA LYS A 37 -3.71 23.51 -23.70
C LYS A 37 -4.00 24.40 -22.48
N LYS A 38 -5.21 24.38 -21.93
CA LYS A 38 -5.61 25.14 -20.73
C LYS A 38 -5.51 24.28 -19.45
N ALA A 39 -5.13 23.01 -19.56
CA ALA A 39 -4.87 22.16 -18.42
C ALA A 39 -3.70 22.71 -17.57
N ASN A 40 -3.72 22.39 -16.29
CA ASN A 40 -2.74 22.82 -15.32
C ASN A 40 -2.37 21.66 -14.39
N LEU A 41 -1.37 21.84 -13.53
CA LEU A 41 -0.87 20.74 -12.70
C LEU A 41 -1.94 20.13 -11.77
N ARG A 42 -2.95 20.91 -11.34
CA ARG A 42 -4.02 20.40 -10.46
C ARG A 42 -4.96 19.42 -11.15
N ASN A 43 -5.01 19.43 -12.48
CA ASN A 43 -5.87 18.55 -13.25
C ASN A 43 -5.10 17.68 -14.25
N ALA A 44 -3.77 17.54 -14.09
CA ALA A 44 -2.94 16.69 -14.93
C ALA A 44 -3.13 15.21 -14.57
N CYS A 45 -2.57 14.80 -13.43
CA CYS A 45 -2.64 13.46 -12.87
C CYS A 45 -2.26 13.50 -11.38
N VAL A 46 -2.46 12.39 -10.66
CA VAL A 46 -2.08 12.24 -9.26
C VAL A 46 -0.64 11.72 -9.18
N PRO A 47 0.29 12.47 -8.57
CA PRO A 47 1.66 12.00 -8.36
C PRO A 47 1.76 11.10 -7.12
N LEU A 48 2.28 9.89 -7.31
CA LEU A 48 2.54 8.92 -6.25
C LEU A 48 4.05 8.74 -6.11
N VAL A 49 4.67 9.55 -5.25
CA VAL A 49 6.12 9.58 -5.03
C VAL A 49 6.59 8.35 -4.26
N THR A 50 7.74 7.80 -4.62
CA THR A 50 8.42 6.69 -3.94
C THR A 50 9.88 7.02 -3.62
N PRO A 51 10.36 6.81 -2.39
CA PRO A 51 9.57 6.42 -1.23
C PRO A 51 8.56 7.50 -0.83
N GLY A 52 7.38 7.07 -0.41
CA GLY A 52 6.39 7.93 0.24
C GLY A 52 6.77 8.12 1.69
N TYR A 53 6.90 9.37 2.13
CA TYR A 53 7.08 9.70 3.53
C TYR A 53 6.60 11.14 3.79
N PRO A 54 6.21 11.46 5.03
CA PRO A 54 5.80 12.83 5.39
C PRO A 54 6.96 13.82 5.17
N ILE A 55 6.71 14.84 4.36
CA ILE A 55 7.69 15.89 4.02
C ILE A 55 7.12 17.28 4.28
N ASN A 56 7.98 18.19 4.74
CA ASN A 56 7.61 19.58 5.03
C ASN A 56 7.67 20.49 3.78
N SER A 57 8.11 19.96 2.64
CA SER A 57 8.25 20.69 1.38
C SER A 57 8.10 19.75 0.19
N VAL A 58 7.73 20.31 -0.96
CA VAL A 58 7.64 19.56 -2.22
C VAL A 58 9.02 18.97 -2.59
N PRO A 59 9.10 17.68 -2.99
CA PRO A 59 10.38 16.99 -3.11
C PRO A 59 11.08 17.27 -4.44
N TYR A 60 12.40 17.05 -4.43
CA TYR A 60 13.20 16.86 -5.63
C TYR A 60 13.34 15.36 -5.90
N LEU A 61 12.90 14.93 -7.07
CA LEU A 61 12.75 13.54 -7.45
C LEU A 61 14.02 13.02 -8.13
N PRO A 62 14.56 11.85 -7.69
CA PRO A 62 15.50 11.08 -8.48
C PRO A 62 14.79 10.33 -9.63
N GLU A 63 15.57 9.69 -10.49
CA GLU A 63 15.06 8.78 -11.52
C GLU A 63 14.25 7.64 -10.89
N ASP A 64 13.25 7.14 -11.61
CA ASP A 64 12.37 6.04 -11.21
C ASP A 64 11.70 6.17 -9.83
N SER A 65 11.35 7.40 -9.44
CA SER A 65 10.81 7.74 -8.12
C SER A 65 9.37 8.22 -8.12
N LEU A 66 8.68 8.12 -9.26
CA LEU A 66 7.31 8.58 -9.42
C LEU A 66 6.47 7.56 -10.17
N VAL A 67 5.30 7.25 -9.61
CA VAL A 67 4.18 6.63 -10.33
C VAL A 67 3.13 7.70 -10.53
N ILE A 68 2.46 7.73 -11.68
CA ILE A 68 1.35 8.67 -11.92
C ILE A 68 0.04 7.91 -12.14
N LEU A 69 -1.05 8.48 -11.63
CA LEU A 69 -2.40 7.94 -11.79
C LEU A 69 -3.31 8.97 -12.47
N SER A 70 -4.03 8.54 -13.51
CA SER A 70 -4.99 9.39 -14.21
C SER A 70 -6.17 8.57 -14.72
N ASN A 71 -7.38 9.15 -14.72
CA ASN A 71 -8.57 8.50 -15.26
C ASN A 71 -8.68 8.60 -16.79
N GLU A 72 -7.94 9.51 -17.41
CA GLU A 72 -8.03 9.83 -18.85
C GLU A 72 -6.88 9.24 -19.67
N MET A 73 -5.91 8.57 -19.04
CA MET A 73 -4.70 8.08 -19.71
C MET A 73 -4.97 6.95 -20.71
N ASP A 74 -4.16 6.89 -21.77
CA ASP A 74 -4.06 5.75 -22.69
C ASP A 74 -2.63 5.18 -22.74
N LYS A 75 -2.49 4.02 -23.39
CA LYS A 75 -1.24 3.27 -23.42
C LYS A 75 -0.12 4.00 -24.17
N ASP A 76 -0.41 4.63 -25.31
CA ASP A 76 0.59 5.33 -26.12
C ASP A 76 1.16 6.56 -25.38
N CYS A 77 0.30 7.33 -24.72
CA CYS A 77 0.75 8.43 -23.88
C CYS A 77 1.53 7.92 -22.66
N ALA A 78 1.09 6.84 -22.02
CA ALA A 78 1.78 6.24 -20.88
C ALA A 78 3.20 5.78 -21.22
N GLU A 79 3.37 5.04 -22.31
CA GLU A 79 4.69 4.58 -22.78
C GLU A 79 5.60 5.75 -23.14
N THR A 80 5.04 6.80 -23.76
CA THR A 80 5.78 8.03 -24.06
C THR A 80 6.26 8.72 -22.77
N ILE A 81 5.40 8.83 -21.75
CA ILE A 81 5.77 9.43 -20.47
C ILE A 81 6.90 8.67 -19.78
N VAL A 82 6.82 7.34 -19.68
CA VAL A 82 7.87 6.53 -19.04
C VAL A 82 9.21 6.67 -19.78
N LYS A 83 9.16 6.78 -21.11
CA LYS A 83 10.36 6.97 -21.93
C LYS A 83 10.95 8.37 -21.83
N GLU A 84 10.11 9.40 -21.80
CA GLU A 84 10.54 10.81 -21.89
C GLU A 84 10.71 11.49 -20.54
N VAL A 85 10.06 11.03 -19.48
CA VAL A 85 10.11 11.65 -18.14
C VAL A 85 10.78 10.70 -17.17
N ARG A 86 12.11 10.80 -17.05
CA ARG A 86 12.96 9.85 -16.31
C ARG A 86 12.61 9.57 -14.84
N GLU A 87 11.90 10.48 -14.17
CA GLU A 87 11.45 10.25 -12.80
C GLU A 87 10.21 9.34 -12.76
N VAL A 88 9.43 9.28 -13.83
CA VAL A 88 8.23 8.44 -13.94
C VAL A 88 8.62 7.03 -14.33
N LYS A 89 8.47 6.10 -13.38
CA LYS A 89 8.69 4.67 -13.65
C LYS A 89 7.42 3.91 -14.00
N GLY A 90 6.24 4.46 -13.73
CA GLY A 90 4.98 3.74 -13.88
C GLY A 90 3.79 4.66 -14.10
N VAL A 91 2.84 4.20 -14.92
CA VAL A 91 1.64 4.96 -15.28
C VAL A 91 0.40 4.07 -15.11
N LEU A 92 -0.52 4.53 -14.26
CA LEU A 92 -1.77 3.86 -13.95
C LEU A 92 -2.96 4.60 -14.54
N LYS A 93 -3.94 3.83 -15.01
CA LYS A 93 -5.27 4.32 -15.35
C LYS A 93 -6.28 3.96 -14.28
N GLY A 94 -6.90 4.97 -13.68
CA GLY A 94 -7.86 4.77 -12.62
C GLY A 94 -8.37 6.08 -12.00
N ASP A 95 -9.32 5.95 -11.10
CA ASP A 95 -9.88 7.08 -10.34
C ASP A 95 -9.50 6.94 -8.87
N ILE A 96 -8.72 7.89 -8.35
CA ILE A 96 -8.25 7.92 -6.96
C ILE A 96 -9.40 7.91 -5.94
N ARG A 97 -10.62 8.28 -6.35
CA ARG A 97 -11.81 8.27 -5.49
C ARG A 97 -12.42 6.87 -5.35
N LYS A 98 -11.97 5.89 -6.14
CA LYS A 98 -12.40 4.51 -6.03
C LYS A 98 -11.35 3.72 -5.26
N THR A 99 -11.80 3.04 -4.22
CA THR A 99 -10.98 2.13 -3.41
C THR A 99 -10.59 0.91 -4.23
N VAL A 100 -9.28 0.67 -4.34
CA VAL A 100 -8.70 -0.53 -4.92
C VAL A 100 -8.67 -1.65 -3.89
N GLY A 101 -8.97 -2.88 -4.33
CA GLY A 101 -9.07 -4.08 -3.50
C GLY A 101 -10.48 -4.66 -3.51
N ILE A 102 -10.73 -5.59 -2.59
CA ILE A 102 -12.02 -6.25 -2.37
C ILE A 102 -12.54 -5.87 -0.97
N LYS A 103 -13.83 -5.55 -0.87
CA LYS A 103 -14.45 -5.11 0.39
C LYS A 103 -14.91 -6.27 1.27
N ASP A 104 -15.34 -7.35 0.62
CA ASP A 104 -15.97 -8.52 1.22
C ASP A 104 -15.97 -9.66 0.20
N SER A 105 -16.12 -10.92 0.61
CA SER A 105 -16.14 -12.11 -0.25
C SER A 105 -17.23 -12.08 -1.32
N ASP A 106 -18.35 -11.39 -1.04
CA ASP A 106 -19.45 -11.20 -1.99
C ASP A 106 -19.24 -10.02 -2.96
N SER A 107 -18.10 -9.33 -2.89
CA SER A 107 -17.81 -8.13 -3.71
C SER A 107 -16.87 -8.43 -4.88
N ASN A 108 -17.10 -7.77 -6.01
CA ASN A 108 -16.11 -7.78 -7.09
C ASN A 108 -14.91 -6.87 -6.72
N PRO A 109 -13.67 -7.31 -6.97
CA PRO A 109 -12.51 -6.48 -6.74
C PRO A 109 -12.48 -5.30 -7.71
N HIS A 110 -11.93 -4.18 -7.25
CA HIS A 110 -11.57 -3.05 -8.11
C HIS A 110 -10.06 -2.91 -8.15
N VAL A 111 -9.50 -2.80 -9.34
CA VAL A 111 -8.07 -2.53 -9.58
C VAL A 111 -7.92 -1.38 -10.57
N TYR A 112 -6.79 -0.70 -10.52
CA TYR A 112 -6.38 0.18 -11.62
C TYR A 112 -5.72 -0.63 -12.73
N GLU A 113 -5.64 -0.04 -13.92
CA GLU A 113 -4.93 -0.64 -15.05
C GLU A 113 -3.50 -0.09 -15.09
N LEU A 114 -2.49 -0.98 -15.05
CA LEU A 114 -1.10 -0.61 -15.31
C LEU A 114 -0.89 -0.47 -16.82
N LEU A 115 -0.71 0.75 -17.30
CA LEU A 115 -0.56 1.03 -18.74
C LEU A 115 0.89 0.90 -19.21
N ALA A 116 1.86 1.30 -18.38
CA ALA A 116 3.28 1.22 -18.70
C ALA A 116 4.15 1.21 -17.44
N GLY A 117 5.30 0.54 -17.53
CA GLY A 117 6.34 0.58 -16.52
C GLY A 117 6.06 -0.29 -15.28
N CYS A 118 6.46 0.21 -14.11
CA CYS A 118 6.35 -0.44 -12.81
C CYS A 118 5.72 0.52 -11.78
N ASP A 119 4.65 0.09 -11.11
CA ASP A 119 3.92 0.87 -10.12
C ASP A 119 4.23 0.50 -8.66
N LEU A 120 5.21 -0.38 -8.43
CA LEU A 120 5.64 -0.77 -7.09
C LEU A 120 6.16 0.47 -6.35
N ARG A 121 5.47 0.88 -5.29
CA ARG A 121 5.81 2.05 -4.49
C ARG A 121 6.09 1.62 -3.06
N CYS A 122 7.12 2.21 -2.45
CA CYS A 122 7.46 1.99 -1.05
C CYS A 122 6.99 3.18 -0.21
N ASP A 123 6.33 2.91 0.91
CA ASP A 123 6.01 3.86 1.96
C ASP A 123 6.92 3.65 3.17
N ILE A 124 7.46 4.73 3.73
CA ILE A 124 8.19 4.70 5.00
C ILE A 124 7.24 5.14 6.10
N ILE A 125 6.84 4.19 6.94
CA ILE A 125 5.91 4.42 8.06
C ILE A 125 6.72 4.47 9.34
N GLN A 126 6.66 5.60 10.06
CA GLN A 126 7.30 5.72 11.37
C GLN A 126 6.40 5.12 12.44
N THR A 127 6.96 4.24 13.27
CA THR A 127 6.26 3.67 14.43
C THR A 127 7.12 3.82 15.69
N PRO A 128 6.53 3.75 16.90
CA PRO A 128 7.28 3.71 18.15
C PRO A 128 8.26 2.53 18.26
N TYR A 129 8.11 1.51 17.41
CA TYR A 129 8.88 0.27 17.41
C TYR A 129 9.92 0.21 16.28
N GLY A 130 10.11 1.32 15.55
CA GLY A 130 11.01 1.44 14.42
C GLY A 130 10.30 1.86 13.12
N ALA A 131 11.08 2.28 12.13
CA ALA A 131 10.56 2.58 10.80
C ALA A 131 10.26 1.29 10.03
N LEU A 132 9.15 1.30 9.28
CA LEU A 132 8.74 0.21 8.40
C LEU A 132 8.83 0.65 6.94
N GLY A 133 9.36 -0.21 6.08
CA GLY A 133 9.25 -0.06 4.62
C GLY A 133 8.11 -0.91 4.10
N ILE A 134 7.05 -0.28 3.59
CA ILE A 134 5.84 -0.95 3.10
C ILE A 134 5.72 -0.74 1.59
N TYR A 135 6.07 -1.77 0.84
CA TYR A 135 5.90 -1.85 -0.60
C TYR A 135 4.45 -2.17 -0.94
N LYS A 136 3.96 -1.61 -2.05
CA LYS A 136 2.60 -1.78 -2.56
C LYS A 136 2.62 -1.67 -4.08
N TYR A 137 2.00 -2.62 -4.78
CA TYR A 137 1.57 -2.42 -6.16
C TYR A 137 0.32 -1.54 -6.15
N GLN A 138 0.45 -0.29 -6.57
CA GLN A 138 -0.60 0.72 -6.43
C GLN A 138 -1.84 0.44 -7.30
N HIS A 139 -1.72 -0.44 -8.30
CA HIS A 139 -2.87 -0.89 -9.09
C HIS A 139 -3.75 -1.92 -8.36
N GLU A 140 -3.21 -2.62 -7.35
CA GLU A 140 -3.91 -3.71 -6.63
C GLU A 140 -4.11 -3.43 -5.15
N ILE A 141 -3.43 -2.43 -4.59
CA ILE A 141 -3.52 -2.06 -3.17
C ILE A 141 -4.05 -0.63 -3.04
N HIS A 142 -4.95 -0.42 -2.07
CA HIS A 142 -5.49 0.90 -1.76
C HIS A 142 -4.38 1.93 -1.47
N ILE A 143 -4.46 3.08 -2.16
CA ILE A 143 -3.54 4.20 -1.95
C ILE A 143 -3.87 4.88 -0.63
N GLU A 144 -2.97 4.73 0.34
CA GLU A 144 -2.94 5.53 1.56
C GLU A 144 -1.68 6.40 1.56
N PHE A 145 -1.84 7.68 1.84
CA PHE A 145 -0.70 8.60 1.95
C PHE A 145 -0.10 8.54 3.36
N PRO A 146 1.23 8.39 3.50
CA PRO A 146 1.90 8.43 4.79
C PRO A 146 1.61 9.73 5.54
N GLN A 147 1.25 9.60 6.82
CA GLN A 147 1.04 10.71 7.73
C GLN A 147 2.18 10.77 8.74
N ALA A 148 2.51 11.97 9.24
CA ALA A 148 3.55 12.15 10.27
C ALA A 148 3.25 11.34 11.53
N GLU A 149 1.97 11.28 11.91
CA GLU A 149 1.44 10.42 12.95
C GLU A 149 0.33 9.57 12.32
N SER A 150 0.46 8.25 12.35
CA SER A 150 -0.58 7.34 11.84
C SER A 150 -1.59 7.04 12.94
N PRO A 151 -2.87 7.41 12.79
CA PRO A 151 -3.91 7.08 13.77
C PRO A 151 -4.00 5.57 14.03
N LYS A 152 -3.81 4.75 12.98
CA LYS A 152 -3.83 3.28 13.06
C LYS A 152 -2.73 2.75 13.98
N ILE A 153 -1.52 3.32 13.90
CA ILE A 153 -0.38 2.94 14.74
C ILE A 153 -0.60 3.33 16.21
N GLU A 154 -1.21 4.50 16.48
CA GLU A 154 -1.51 4.90 17.86
C GLU A 154 -2.63 4.05 18.49
N ILE A 155 -3.63 3.63 17.71
CA ILE A 155 -4.64 2.67 18.17
C ILE A 155 -3.99 1.33 18.50
N LEU A 156 -3.15 0.81 17.60
CA LEU A 156 -2.41 -0.44 17.80
C LEU A 156 -1.54 -0.38 19.05
N LYS A 157 -0.76 0.69 19.22
CA LYS A 157 0.11 0.89 20.39
C LYS A 157 -0.67 0.81 21.70
N LYS A 158 -1.84 1.46 21.78
CA LYS A 158 -2.71 1.38 22.96
C LYS A 158 -3.19 -0.04 23.20
N ALA A 159 -3.54 -0.79 22.15
CA ALA A 159 -3.96 -2.17 22.30
C ALA A 159 -2.83 -3.09 22.78
N LEU A 160 -1.61 -2.94 22.24
CA LEU A 160 -0.44 -3.73 22.62
C LEU A 160 -0.02 -3.50 24.08
N ASN A 161 -0.19 -2.29 24.62
CA ASN A 161 0.20 -1.96 26.01
C ASN A 161 -0.60 -2.74 27.08
N ASP A 162 -1.74 -3.34 26.72
CA ASP A 162 -2.56 -4.11 27.66
C ASP A 162 -2.03 -5.54 27.90
N PHE A 163 -1.02 -5.96 27.12
CA PHE A 163 -0.52 -7.33 27.12
C PHE A 163 1.01 -7.38 27.11
N ASP A 164 1.60 -8.37 27.78
CA ASP A 164 3.02 -8.67 27.69
C ASP A 164 3.25 -9.73 26.60
N GLN A 165 4.05 -9.39 25.57
CA GLN A 165 4.33 -10.23 24.40
C GLN A 165 3.09 -10.92 23.79
N PRO A 166 2.08 -10.16 23.32
CA PRO A 166 0.79 -10.71 22.88
C PRO A 166 0.90 -11.64 21.68
N THR A 167 -0.07 -12.53 21.52
CA THR A 167 -0.39 -13.12 20.22
C THR A 167 -1.41 -12.25 19.49
N VAL A 168 -1.15 -11.94 18.23
CA VAL A 168 -1.95 -11.00 17.43
C VAL A 168 -2.48 -11.68 16.18
N LEU A 169 -3.75 -11.49 15.88
CA LEU A 169 -4.36 -11.82 14.59
C LEU A 169 -4.65 -10.51 13.86
N ASP A 170 -3.95 -10.26 12.76
CA ASP A 170 -4.23 -9.15 11.84
C ASP A 170 -5.22 -9.66 10.77
N CYS A 171 -6.52 -9.47 11.02
CA CYS A 171 -7.59 -10.17 10.32
C CYS A 171 -7.80 -9.72 8.87
N THR A 172 -7.49 -8.46 8.58
CA THR A 172 -7.61 -7.80 7.27
C THR A 172 -6.32 -7.03 7.00
N CYS A 173 -5.21 -7.76 6.92
CA CYS A 173 -3.88 -7.22 7.11
C CYS A 173 -3.43 -6.28 5.99
N GLY A 174 -4.10 -6.30 4.83
CA GLY A 174 -3.70 -5.51 3.66
C GLY A 174 -2.22 -5.75 3.33
N PRO A 175 -1.40 -4.70 3.22
CA PRO A 175 0.04 -4.85 2.98
C PRO A 175 0.86 -5.28 4.22
N GLY A 176 0.21 -5.62 5.34
CA GLY A 176 0.83 -6.17 6.54
C GLY A 176 1.34 -5.14 7.55
N THR A 177 1.00 -3.87 7.39
CA THR A 177 1.56 -2.77 8.20
C THR A 177 1.41 -2.98 9.71
N LEU A 178 0.21 -3.34 10.17
CA LEU A 178 -0.12 -3.44 11.60
C LEU A 178 0.43 -4.72 12.23
N GLY A 179 0.34 -5.85 11.53
CA GLY A 179 0.97 -7.09 11.95
C GLY A 179 2.50 -6.97 12.01
N ILE A 180 3.16 -6.33 11.03
CA ILE A 180 4.62 -6.10 11.06
C ILE A 180 5.00 -5.17 12.21
N ALA A 181 4.22 -4.11 12.45
CA ALA A 181 4.41 -3.24 13.61
C ALA A 181 4.29 -4.03 14.93
N SER A 182 3.35 -4.97 15.01
CA SER A 182 3.17 -5.85 16.17
C SER A 182 4.37 -6.79 16.38
N LEU A 183 4.93 -7.37 15.30
CA LEU A 183 6.17 -8.15 15.38
C LEU A 183 7.34 -7.30 15.90
N LYS A 184 7.51 -6.08 15.39
CA LYS A 184 8.55 -5.13 15.85
C LYS A 184 8.35 -4.70 17.30
N ALA A 185 7.10 -4.62 17.76
CA ALA A 185 6.75 -4.34 19.15
C ALA A 185 7.04 -5.52 20.11
N GLY A 186 7.41 -6.69 19.58
CA GLY A 186 7.75 -7.86 20.38
C GLY A 186 6.57 -8.81 20.63
N ALA A 187 5.53 -8.78 19.78
CA ALA A 187 4.49 -9.81 19.78
C ALA A 187 5.13 -11.21 19.69
N ARG A 188 4.57 -12.16 20.45
CA ARG A 188 5.07 -13.53 20.50
C ARG A 188 4.80 -14.28 19.20
N LYS A 189 3.61 -14.07 18.63
CA LYS A 189 3.17 -14.62 17.34
C LYS A 189 2.22 -13.63 16.66
N VAL A 190 2.32 -13.48 15.35
CA VAL A 190 1.37 -12.71 14.54
C VAL A 190 0.82 -13.56 13.42
N ILE A 191 -0.49 -13.65 13.29
CA ILE A 191 -1.15 -14.22 12.13
C ILE A 191 -1.55 -13.08 11.20
N PHE A 192 -1.16 -13.17 9.94
CA PHE A 192 -1.61 -12.26 8.88
C PHE A 192 -2.71 -12.95 8.09
N ASN A 193 -3.85 -12.30 7.94
CA ASN A 193 -4.91 -12.76 7.06
C ASN A 193 -5.46 -11.61 6.24
N ASP A 194 -5.74 -11.88 4.98
CA ASP A 194 -6.52 -11.01 4.12
C ASP A 194 -7.21 -11.88 3.07
N ILE A 195 -8.41 -11.53 2.66
CA ILE A 195 -9.10 -12.24 1.58
C ILE A 195 -8.54 -11.86 0.20
N TRP A 196 -7.82 -10.74 0.11
CA TRP A 196 -7.26 -10.23 -1.13
C TRP A 196 -5.86 -10.83 -1.38
N ASN A 197 -5.75 -11.78 -2.30
CA ASN A 197 -4.47 -12.42 -2.63
C ASN A 197 -3.31 -11.42 -2.92
N PRO A 198 -3.50 -10.33 -3.68
CA PRO A 198 -2.43 -9.33 -3.86
C PRO A 198 -1.98 -8.64 -2.57
N ALA A 199 -2.85 -8.52 -1.56
CA ALA A 199 -2.47 -8.03 -0.23
C ALA A 199 -1.56 -9.03 0.49
N ILE A 200 -1.84 -10.33 0.37
CA ILE A 200 -0.99 -11.40 0.88
C ILE A 200 0.37 -11.42 0.19
N GLU A 201 0.41 -11.36 -1.14
CA GLU A 201 1.67 -11.27 -1.90
C GLU A 201 2.51 -10.07 -1.47
N THR A 202 1.85 -8.93 -1.27
CA THR A 202 2.50 -7.70 -0.78
C THR A 202 3.01 -7.86 0.67
N THR A 203 2.25 -8.53 1.53
CA THR A 203 2.64 -8.82 2.92
C THR A 203 3.89 -9.71 2.97
N LEU A 204 4.01 -10.71 2.08
CA LEU A 204 5.22 -11.54 1.97
C LEU A 204 6.47 -10.68 1.68
N ILE A 205 6.38 -9.78 0.71
CA ILE A 205 7.48 -8.85 0.35
C ILE A 205 7.83 -7.94 1.53
N ASN A 206 6.81 -7.45 2.24
CA ASN A 206 7.00 -6.51 3.34
C ASN A 206 7.59 -7.19 4.58
N LEU A 207 7.26 -8.44 4.86
CA LEU A 207 7.90 -9.20 5.93
C LEU A 207 9.40 -9.35 5.67
N GLU A 208 9.78 -9.83 4.49
CA GLU A 208 11.20 -9.95 4.09
C GLU A 208 11.93 -8.62 4.19
N THR A 209 11.34 -7.56 3.62
CA THR A 209 11.98 -6.23 3.59
C THR A 209 12.14 -5.63 4.98
N ASN A 210 11.27 -5.98 5.92
CA ASN A 210 11.36 -5.57 7.32
C ASN A 210 12.16 -6.55 8.20
N GLY A 211 12.84 -7.53 7.60
CA GLY A 211 13.76 -8.43 8.30
C GLY A 211 13.08 -9.62 8.98
N PHE A 212 11.94 -10.06 8.47
CA PHE A 212 11.23 -11.25 8.90
C PHE A 212 11.23 -12.29 7.76
N PRO A 213 12.21 -13.21 7.74
CA PRO A 213 12.34 -14.20 6.66
C PRO A 213 11.10 -15.08 6.51
N VAL A 214 10.65 -15.22 5.27
CA VAL A 214 9.44 -15.93 4.86
C VAL A 214 9.81 -17.31 4.32
N LYS A 215 9.05 -18.31 4.75
CA LYS A 215 9.08 -19.66 4.20
C LYS A 215 7.72 -19.96 3.60
N LEU A 216 7.67 -20.11 2.27
CA LEU A 216 6.46 -20.50 1.58
C LEU A 216 6.03 -21.90 2.03
N SER A 217 4.74 -22.06 2.26
CA SER A 217 4.14 -23.35 2.53
C SER A 217 4.01 -24.16 1.23
N GLY A 218 3.96 -25.49 1.35
CA GLY A 218 3.69 -26.38 0.22
C GLY A 218 2.25 -26.25 -0.29
N SER A 219 1.90 -27.04 -1.30
CA SER A 219 0.62 -26.97 -2.04
C SER A 219 -0.62 -27.52 -1.30
N GLU A 220 -0.64 -27.51 0.03
CA GLU A 220 -1.83 -27.92 0.80
C GLU A 220 -2.45 -26.68 1.48
N GLU A 221 -3.75 -26.51 1.24
CA GLU A 221 -4.50 -25.26 1.23
C GLU A 221 -4.62 -24.60 2.61
N GLU A 222 -4.87 -23.27 2.60
CA GLU A 222 -5.09 -22.32 3.71
C GLU A 222 -3.84 -21.58 4.22
N LEU A 223 -2.78 -22.28 4.64
CA LEU A 223 -1.55 -21.63 5.10
C LEU A 223 -0.64 -21.29 3.90
N ILE A 224 -0.45 -20.02 3.61
CA ILE A 224 0.33 -19.53 2.46
C ILE A 224 1.83 -19.54 2.76
N ALA A 225 2.22 -19.05 3.93
CA ALA A 225 3.61 -18.97 4.34
C ALA A 225 3.76 -18.82 5.85
N SER A 226 4.97 -19.00 6.35
CA SER A 226 5.30 -18.86 7.77
C SER A 226 6.71 -18.34 7.99
N GLY A 227 6.99 -17.91 9.21
CA GLY A 227 8.31 -17.58 9.71
C GLY A 227 8.43 -17.92 11.19
N ASP A 228 9.49 -17.45 11.87
CA ASP A 228 9.75 -17.79 13.28
C ASP A 228 8.60 -17.43 14.22
N LYS A 229 7.94 -16.29 13.97
CA LYS A 229 6.88 -15.74 14.83
C LYS A 229 5.63 -15.34 14.08
N PHE A 230 5.43 -15.87 12.87
CA PHE A 230 4.25 -15.53 12.09
C PHE A 230 3.82 -16.64 11.15
N GLU A 231 2.54 -16.58 10.80
CA GLU A 231 1.90 -17.39 9.75
C GLU A 231 1.00 -16.47 8.92
N ILE A 232 0.73 -16.86 7.68
CA ILE A 232 0.01 -16.06 6.71
C ILE A 232 -1.04 -16.92 6.04
N TYR A 233 -2.28 -16.43 6.04
CA TYR A 233 -3.45 -17.07 5.47
C TYR A 233 -4.08 -16.14 4.44
N SER A 234 -4.79 -16.70 3.47
CA SER A 234 -5.61 -15.93 2.52
C SER A 234 -7.05 -16.41 2.55
N MET A 235 -7.84 -15.87 3.47
CA MET A 235 -9.19 -16.35 3.75
C MET A 235 -10.14 -15.24 4.16
N ASP A 236 -11.43 -15.52 4.03
CA ASP A 236 -12.46 -14.74 4.70
C ASP A 236 -12.29 -14.86 6.22
N ILE A 237 -12.31 -13.72 6.93
CA ILE A 237 -12.21 -13.69 8.39
C ILE A 237 -13.28 -14.57 9.07
N ARG A 238 -14.46 -14.71 8.46
CA ARG A 238 -15.57 -15.53 8.98
C ARG A 238 -15.26 -17.02 8.95
N GLU A 239 -14.31 -17.44 8.12
CA GLU A 239 -13.90 -18.84 7.97
C GLU A 239 -12.64 -19.17 8.79
N LEU A 240 -11.86 -18.17 9.22
CA LEU A 240 -10.64 -18.38 10.00
C LEU A 240 -10.84 -19.23 11.27
N ALA A 241 -12.01 -19.14 11.91
CA ALA A 241 -12.31 -19.92 13.11
C ALA A 241 -12.43 -21.43 12.85
N ASN A 242 -12.52 -21.85 11.58
CA ASN A 242 -12.53 -23.25 11.20
C ASN A 242 -11.11 -23.83 11.06
N CYS A 243 -10.11 -22.96 10.92
CA CYS A 243 -8.72 -23.31 10.62
C CYS A 243 -7.77 -23.01 11.78
N LEU A 244 -8.12 -22.02 12.61
CA LEU A 244 -7.33 -21.60 13.77
C LEU A 244 -7.94 -22.10 15.07
N ASP A 245 -7.24 -23.01 15.75
CA ASP A 245 -7.64 -23.55 17.06
C ASP A 245 -7.17 -22.70 18.25
N GLU A 246 -6.26 -21.74 18.03
CA GLU A 246 -5.68 -20.92 19.10
C GLU A 246 -6.47 -19.64 19.38
N LYS A 247 -6.38 -19.17 20.63
CA LYS A 247 -6.94 -17.87 21.04
C LYS A 247 -5.88 -16.79 21.01
N PHE A 248 -6.20 -15.67 20.38
CA PHE A 248 -5.34 -14.49 20.29
C PHE A 248 -5.60 -13.51 21.42
N ASP A 249 -4.57 -12.78 21.85
CA ASP A 249 -4.76 -11.68 22.79
C ASP A 249 -5.47 -10.50 22.10
N ILE A 250 -5.07 -10.22 20.86
CA ILE A 250 -5.58 -9.09 20.06
C ILE A 250 -5.96 -9.58 18.66
N CYS A 251 -7.17 -9.24 18.21
CA CYS A 251 -7.60 -9.36 16.81
C CYS A 251 -7.79 -7.94 16.24
N ILE A 252 -7.14 -7.64 15.12
CA ILE A 252 -7.17 -6.34 14.46
C ILE A 252 -8.04 -6.43 13.22
N ILE A 253 -8.96 -5.50 13.04
CA ILE A 253 -9.79 -5.34 11.84
C ILE A 253 -9.57 -3.93 11.31
N ASP A 254 -8.92 -3.82 10.16
CA ASP A 254 -8.68 -2.57 9.42
C ASP A 254 -9.39 -2.67 8.06
N ALA A 255 -10.70 -2.42 8.08
CA ALA A 255 -11.54 -2.52 6.89
C ALA A 255 -11.56 -1.19 6.12
N PHE A 256 -11.91 -1.24 4.83
CA PHE A 256 -12.05 -0.01 4.07
C PHE A 256 -13.13 0.92 4.66
N PRO A 257 -12.97 2.25 4.53
CA PRO A 257 -13.98 3.20 4.99
C PRO A 257 -15.38 2.90 4.42
N GLY A 258 -16.36 2.81 5.33
CA GLY A 258 -17.77 2.56 4.99
C GLY A 258 -18.15 1.09 4.79
N VAL A 259 -17.24 0.15 5.03
CA VAL A 259 -17.57 -1.30 5.15
C VAL A 259 -18.23 -1.54 6.52
N ASP A 260 -19.29 -2.35 6.55
CA ASP A 260 -19.90 -2.83 7.80
C ASP A 260 -19.05 -3.96 8.38
N THR A 261 -18.44 -3.72 9.54
CA THR A 261 -17.54 -4.67 10.19
C THR A 261 -18.25 -5.57 11.21
N THR A 262 -19.58 -5.55 11.31
CA THR A 262 -20.31 -6.27 12.36
C THR A 262 -20.02 -7.77 12.37
N GLU A 263 -20.09 -8.43 11.21
CA GLU A 263 -19.80 -9.87 11.10
C GLU A 263 -18.31 -10.17 11.33
N PHE A 264 -17.43 -9.27 10.91
CA PHE A 264 -15.98 -9.41 11.11
C PHE A 264 -15.64 -9.36 12.60
N VAL A 265 -16.26 -8.43 13.34
CA VAL A 265 -16.09 -8.30 14.80
C VAL A 265 -16.62 -9.55 15.51
N GLU A 266 -17.76 -10.10 15.08
CA GLU A 266 -18.30 -11.33 15.66
C GLU A 266 -17.35 -12.52 15.43
N ALA A 267 -16.84 -12.68 14.20
CA ALA A 267 -15.87 -13.72 13.86
C ALA A 267 -14.56 -13.57 14.64
N ALA A 268 -13.99 -12.36 14.68
CA ALA A 268 -12.77 -12.06 15.44
C ALA A 268 -12.95 -12.27 16.95
N GLY A 269 -14.14 -11.98 17.48
CA GLY A 269 -14.47 -12.22 18.90
C GLY A 269 -14.50 -13.71 19.26
N LYS A 270 -14.72 -14.60 18.29
CA LYS A 270 -14.57 -16.05 18.46
C LYS A 270 -13.10 -16.47 18.47
N LEU A 271 -12.16 -15.65 18.03
CA LEU A 271 -10.74 -15.98 17.94
C LEU A 271 -9.88 -15.24 18.97
N GLY A 272 -10.29 -14.08 19.46
CA GLY A 272 -9.47 -13.25 20.33
C GLY A 272 -10.13 -12.76 21.62
N LYS A 273 -9.31 -12.33 22.57
CA LYS A 273 -9.76 -11.69 23.83
C LYS A 273 -10.20 -10.25 23.61
N LYS A 274 -9.46 -9.51 22.77
CA LYS A 274 -9.72 -8.10 22.46
C LYS A 274 -9.80 -7.92 20.95
N VAL A 275 -10.92 -7.40 20.47
CA VAL A 275 -11.08 -6.99 19.06
C VAL A 275 -10.84 -5.49 18.96
N VAL A 276 -10.01 -5.09 18.00
CA VAL A 276 -9.63 -3.70 17.73
C VAL A 276 -10.01 -3.38 16.30
N VAL A 277 -10.98 -2.49 16.13
CA VAL A 277 -11.38 -1.98 14.81
C VAL A 277 -10.66 -0.64 14.57
N ILE A 278 -10.08 -0.49 13.40
CA ILE A 278 -9.28 0.67 12.98
C ILE A 278 -9.98 1.45 11.86
#